data_AF-A0A962X849-F1
#
_entry.id   AF-A0A962X849-F1
#
_cell.length_a   1.000
_cell.length_b   1.000
_cell.length_c   1.000
_cell.angle_alpha   90.00
_cell.angle_beta   90.00
_cell.angle_gamma   90.00
#
_symmetry.space_group_name_H-M   'P 1'
#
loop_
_entity.id
_entity.type
_entity.pdbx_description
1 polymer ?
#
loop_
_entity_poly.entity_id
_entity_poly.type
_entity_poly.pdbx_seq_one_letter_code
_entity_poly.pdbx_strand_id
1 'polypeptide(L)'
;MNADLNEINFEEVGALEPGHIMIDSPRQWRPDCQAGQFKIGSTTMRGPKLDMEIIAAAVQEGEFYGYPPQKWMFVMFVDPDGVLSTILFKTESLDNFAELWRCNRLKGETLLGKTISARMCKRSSRANGESYYAVEFEVTTSGKFFAAIAEFRSKAYQPDMLRLVADPTKQ
;
A
#
# COMPACT_ATOMS: atom_id res chain seq x y z
N MET A 1 -23.77 5.66 -6.49
CA MET A 1 -24.38 6.20 -5.26
C MET A 1 -23.26 6.98 -4.58
N ASN A 2 -23.33 8.31 -4.61
CA ASN A 2 -22.30 9.17 -4.03
C ASN A 2 -22.43 9.12 -2.51
N ALA A 3 -21.55 8.37 -1.84
CA ALA A 3 -21.31 8.60 -0.43
C ALA A 3 -20.62 9.97 -0.35
N ASP A 4 -21.23 10.90 0.38
CA ASP A 4 -20.63 12.19 0.67
C ASP A 4 -19.37 11.92 1.51
N LEU A 5 -18.19 12.13 0.93
CA LEU A 5 -16.88 11.83 1.55
C LEU A 5 -16.60 12.65 2.82
N ASN A 6 -17.55 13.50 3.24
CA ASN A 6 -17.45 14.43 4.36
C ASN A 6 -18.26 14.00 5.60
N GLU A 7 -19.04 12.93 5.51
CA GLU A 7 -19.81 12.41 6.64
C GLU A 7 -19.10 11.20 7.26
N ILE A 8 -18.85 11.25 8.58
CA ILE A 8 -18.35 10.11 9.34
C ILE A 8 -19.57 9.33 9.85
N ASN A 9 -19.75 8.11 9.35
CA ASN A 9 -20.76 7.20 9.87
C ASN A 9 -20.28 6.56 11.19
N PHE A 10 -21.14 6.56 12.21
CA PHE A 10 -20.89 5.98 13.54
C PHE A 10 -21.64 4.66 13.79
N GLU A 11 -22.25 4.07 12.76
CA GLU A 11 -22.89 2.76 12.85
C GLU A 11 -21.92 1.70 13.37
N GLU A 12 -22.44 0.82 14.23
CA GLU A 12 -21.65 -0.24 14.83
C GLU A 12 -21.33 -1.30 13.77
N VAL A 13 -20.07 -1.31 13.31
CA VAL A 13 -19.58 -2.34 12.40
C VAL A 13 -19.08 -3.51 13.23
N GLY A 14 -19.74 -4.66 13.09
CA GLY A 14 -19.31 -5.91 13.71
C GLY A 14 -17.91 -6.34 13.26
N ALA A 15 -17.34 -7.33 13.95
CA ALA A 15 -16.03 -7.87 13.57
C ALA A 15 -16.04 -8.40 12.12
N LEU A 16 -14.96 -8.16 11.38
CA LEU A 16 -14.82 -8.69 10.03
C LEU A 16 -14.69 -10.21 10.07
N GLU A 17 -15.59 -10.89 9.36
CA GLU A 17 -15.48 -12.33 9.16
C GLU A 17 -14.19 -12.68 8.38
N PRO A 18 -13.57 -13.84 8.65
CA PRO A 18 -12.36 -14.27 7.96
C PRO A 18 -12.53 -14.27 6.43
N GLY A 19 -11.61 -13.61 5.72
CA GLY A 19 -11.61 -13.55 4.26
C GLY A 19 -12.45 -12.42 3.66
N HIS A 20 -13.26 -11.70 4.45
CA HIS A 20 -13.90 -10.46 4.02
C HIS A 20 -12.95 -9.27 4.11
N ILE A 21 -13.30 -8.21 3.37
CA ILE A 21 -12.54 -6.96 3.35
C ILE A 21 -13.45 -5.76 3.66
N MET A 22 -12.92 -4.82 4.43
CA MET A 22 -13.55 -3.53 4.75
C MET A 22 -13.09 -2.47 3.76
N ILE A 23 -14.02 -1.82 3.05
CA ILE A 23 -13.72 -0.89 1.96
C ILE A 23 -14.22 0.55 2.20
N ASP A 24 -15.07 0.74 3.19
CA ASP A 24 -15.74 1.99 3.56
C ASP A 24 -14.85 2.93 4.39
N SER A 25 -13.86 2.40 5.11
CA SER A 25 -12.88 3.18 5.87
C SER A 25 -11.43 2.87 5.47
N PRO A 26 -10.95 3.35 4.30
CA PRO A 26 -9.60 3.06 3.84
C PRO A 26 -8.52 3.58 4.80
N ARG A 27 -7.57 2.72 5.17
CA ARG A 27 -6.45 3.11 6.06
C ARG A 27 -5.29 3.66 5.26
N GLN A 28 -4.69 4.74 5.75
CA GLN A 28 -3.42 5.23 5.22
C GLN A 28 -2.27 4.65 6.05
N TRP A 29 -1.45 3.83 5.41
CA TRP A 29 -0.19 3.33 5.94
C TRP A 29 0.97 4.22 5.49
N ARG A 30 2.01 4.31 6.32
CA ARG A 30 3.23 5.06 6.03
C ARG A 30 4.47 4.26 6.42
N PRO A 31 5.49 4.21 5.55
CA PRO A 31 6.80 3.70 5.94
C PRO A 31 7.57 4.80 6.68
N ASP A 32 7.85 4.59 7.97
CA ASP A 32 8.79 5.40 8.73
C ASP A 32 10.21 4.83 8.55
N CYS A 33 10.84 5.20 7.44
CA CYS A 33 12.17 4.75 7.04
C CYS A 33 13.29 5.24 7.97
N GLN A 34 13.02 6.22 8.84
CA GLN A 34 13.97 6.67 9.85
C GLN A 34 13.90 5.76 11.08
N ALA A 35 12.68 5.44 11.53
CA ALA A 35 12.46 4.53 12.66
C ALA A 35 12.58 3.04 12.29
N GLY A 36 12.55 2.71 10.99
CA GLY A 36 12.52 1.32 10.51
C GLY A 36 11.20 0.63 10.83
N GLN A 37 10.08 1.36 10.80
CA GLN A 37 8.75 0.82 11.14
C GLN A 37 7.66 1.28 10.18
N PHE A 38 6.65 0.46 9.97
CA PHE A 38 5.40 0.87 9.37
C PHE A 38 4.48 1.48 10.43
N LYS A 39 3.68 2.45 10.02
CA LYS A 39 2.66 3.06 10.88
C LYS A 39 1.35 3.29 10.13
N ILE A 40 0.26 3.29 10.87
CA ILE A 40 -1.06 3.71 10.39
C ILE A 40 -1.27 5.16 10.83
N GLY A 41 -1.63 6.02 9.89
CA GLY A 41 -1.72 7.46 10.14
C GLY A 41 -0.37 8.06 10.56
N SER A 42 -0.39 8.98 11.52
CA SER A 42 0.81 9.70 11.98
C SER A 42 1.53 9.03 13.15
N THR A 43 0.84 8.24 13.97
CA THR A 43 1.33 7.85 15.31
C THR A 43 1.32 6.35 15.60
N THR A 44 0.45 5.56 14.97
CA THR A 44 0.26 4.16 15.36
C THR A 44 1.29 3.25 14.70
N MET A 45 2.37 2.95 15.43
CA MET A 45 3.42 2.04 14.97
C MET A 45 2.93 0.58 14.90
N ARG A 46 3.31 -0.12 13.83
CA ARG A 46 2.91 -1.51 13.53
C ARG A 46 4.10 -2.45 13.31
N GLY A 47 5.32 -1.97 13.57
CA GLY A 47 6.55 -2.76 13.49
C GLY A 47 7.23 -2.76 12.11
N PRO A 48 8.31 -3.54 11.92
CA PRO A 48 9.18 -3.44 10.76
C PRO A 48 8.72 -4.26 9.53
N LYS A 49 7.58 -4.96 9.64
CA LYS A 49 7.03 -5.83 8.59
C LYS A 49 5.58 -5.48 8.32
N LEU A 50 5.18 -5.52 7.05
CA LEU A 50 3.80 -5.37 6.61
C LEU A 50 3.51 -6.42 5.53
N ASP A 51 2.52 -7.27 5.77
CA ASP A 51 2.01 -8.19 4.75
C ASP A 51 0.88 -7.50 3.99
N MET A 52 0.93 -7.60 2.66
CA MET A 52 0.08 -6.84 1.74
C MET A 52 -0.51 -7.77 0.69
N GLU A 53 -1.83 -7.75 0.50
CA GLU A 53 -2.47 -8.35 -0.67
C GLU A 53 -2.87 -7.24 -1.65
N ILE A 54 -2.10 -7.12 -2.73
CA ILE A 54 -2.18 -5.97 -3.64
C ILE A 54 -3.49 -6.01 -4.44
N ILE A 55 -4.20 -4.88 -4.43
CA ILE A 55 -5.33 -4.63 -5.32
C ILE A 55 -4.83 -3.93 -6.56
N ALA A 56 -4.05 -2.86 -6.42
CA ALA A 56 -3.52 -2.10 -7.54
C ALA A 56 -2.29 -1.27 -7.14
N ALA A 57 -1.48 -0.88 -8.11
CA ALA A 57 -0.33 -0.01 -7.90
C ALA A 57 -0.13 0.91 -9.11
N ALA A 58 0.34 2.13 -8.86
CA ALA A 58 0.69 3.12 -9.89
C ALA A 58 1.94 3.90 -9.49
N VAL A 59 2.72 4.31 -10.48
CA VAL A 59 3.78 5.31 -10.29
C VAL A 59 3.23 6.67 -10.67
N GLN A 60 3.43 7.64 -9.79
CA GLN A 60 3.01 9.02 -9.93
C GLN A 60 4.16 9.96 -9.56
N GLU A 61 4.12 11.18 -10.09
CA GLU A 61 5.05 12.24 -9.73
C GLU A 61 4.32 13.30 -8.92
N GLY A 62 4.96 13.83 -7.88
CA GLY A 62 4.37 14.88 -7.06
C GLY A 62 5.10 15.16 -5.75
N GLU A 63 4.59 16.13 -5.02
CA GLU A 63 5.04 16.53 -3.69
C GLU A 63 4.17 15.83 -2.64
N PHE A 64 4.78 14.91 -1.90
CA PHE A 64 4.09 14.17 -0.84
C PHE A 64 4.92 14.21 0.44
N TYR A 65 4.23 14.29 1.58
CA TYR A 65 4.84 14.27 2.92
C TYR A 65 5.95 15.32 3.15
N GLY A 66 5.83 16.49 2.51
CA GLY A 66 6.82 17.57 2.62
C GLY A 66 8.12 17.33 1.85
N TYR A 67 8.18 16.32 0.99
CA TYR A 67 9.29 16.13 0.08
C TYR A 67 9.11 16.91 -1.23
N PRO A 68 10.21 17.35 -1.88
CA PRO A 68 10.15 17.97 -3.19
C PRO A 68 9.59 17.00 -4.26
N PRO A 69 9.20 17.54 -5.44
CA PRO A 69 8.64 16.74 -6.53
C PRO A 69 9.55 15.57 -6.90
N GLN A 70 9.00 14.36 -6.84
CA GLN A 70 9.71 13.14 -7.24
C GLN A 70 8.73 12.03 -7.58
N LYS A 71 9.24 10.89 -8.04
CA LYS A 71 8.45 9.68 -8.30
C LYS A 71 8.07 8.96 -7.01
N TRP A 72 6.83 8.56 -6.95
CA TRP A 72 6.24 7.77 -5.88
C TRP A 72 5.46 6.61 -6.46
N MET A 73 5.49 5.48 -5.78
CA MET A 73 4.64 4.34 -6.07
C MET A 73 3.52 4.33 -5.05
N PHE A 74 2.31 4.59 -5.54
CA PHE A 74 1.08 4.42 -4.79
C PHE A 74 0.64 2.96 -4.89
N VAL A 75 0.34 2.36 -3.74
CA VAL A 75 -0.11 0.98 -3.65
C VAL A 75 -1.43 0.95 -2.89
N MET A 76 -2.44 0.37 -3.51
CA MET A 76 -3.72 0.00 -2.91
C MET A 76 -3.72 -1.50 -2.62
N PHE A 77 -4.02 -1.88 -1.39
CA PHE A 77 -3.90 -3.25 -0.91
C PHE A 77 -4.88 -3.55 0.22
N VAL A 78 -5.04 -4.82 0.56
CA VAL A 78 -5.71 -5.24 1.79
C VAL A 78 -4.64 -5.51 2.84
N ASP A 79 -4.76 -4.85 3.99
CA ASP A 79 -3.82 -5.01 5.10
C ASP A 79 -4.08 -6.32 5.90
N PRO A 80 -3.22 -6.69 6.86
CA PRO A 80 -3.38 -7.94 7.61
C PRO A 80 -4.71 -8.06 8.35
N ASP A 81 -5.36 -6.94 8.68
CA ASP A 81 -6.64 -6.89 9.39
C ASP A 81 -7.84 -6.94 8.44
N GLY A 82 -7.62 -7.10 7.13
CA GLY A 82 -8.68 -7.16 6.12
C GLY A 82 -9.18 -5.79 5.69
N VAL A 83 -8.44 -4.71 5.93
CA VAL A 83 -8.90 -3.36 5.59
C VAL A 83 -8.25 -2.84 4.32
N LEU A 84 -9.07 -2.28 3.43
CA LEU A 84 -8.60 -1.56 2.25
C LEU A 84 -7.66 -0.45 2.70
N SER A 85 -6.47 -0.45 2.12
CA SER A 85 -5.36 0.34 2.61
C SER A 85 -4.56 0.93 1.47
N THR A 86 -3.89 2.03 1.77
CA THR A 86 -3.03 2.75 0.83
C THR A 86 -1.68 3.02 1.45
N ILE A 87 -0.62 2.95 0.65
CA ILE A 87 0.74 3.31 1.05
C ILE A 87 1.50 3.89 -0.13
N LEU A 88 2.42 4.81 0.17
CA LEU A 88 3.32 5.43 -0.80
C LEU A 88 4.76 5.01 -0.52
N PHE A 89 5.46 4.57 -1.56
CA PHE A 89 6.89 4.26 -1.53
C PHE A 89 7.65 5.14 -2.53
N LYS A 90 8.96 5.34 -2.32
CA LYS A 90 9.84 6.06 -3.24
C LYS A 90 11.22 5.43 -3.29
N THR A 91 12.06 5.93 -4.20
CA THR A 91 13.49 5.61 -4.31
C THR A 91 13.75 4.10 -4.30
N GLU A 92 14.68 3.60 -3.47
CA GLU A 92 15.08 2.19 -3.44
C GLU A 92 13.90 1.23 -3.18
N SER A 93 12.87 1.68 -2.44
CA SER A 93 11.69 0.85 -2.18
C SER A 93 10.82 0.70 -3.42
N LEU A 94 10.67 1.79 -4.18
CA LEU A 94 9.97 1.76 -5.48
C LEU A 94 10.71 0.85 -6.45
N ASP A 95 12.02 0.99 -6.57
CA ASP A 95 12.84 0.19 -7.48
C ASP A 95 12.77 -1.30 -7.13
N ASN A 96 12.82 -1.63 -5.84
CA ASN A 96 12.72 -3.01 -5.36
C ASN A 96 11.37 -3.65 -5.73
N PHE A 97 10.25 -2.94 -5.54
CA PHE A 97 8.94 -3.43 -5.94
C PHE A 97 8.80 -3.58 -7.45
N ALA A 98 9.29 -2.61 -8.22
CA ALA A 98 9.26 -2.66 -9.69
C ALA A 98 10.01 -3.89 -10.22
N GLU A 99 11.15 -4.24 -9.60
CA GLU A 99 11.90 -5.44 -9.93
C GLU A 99 11.18 -6.73 -9.54
N LEU A 100 10.52 -6.77 -8.37
CA LEU A 100 9.67 -7.90 -7.97
C LEU A 100 8.56 -8.14 -9.01
N TRP A 101 7.87 -7.07 -9.41
CA TRP A 101 6.83 -7.14 -10.44
C TRP A 101 7.38 -7.61 -11.79
N ARG A 102 8.52 -7.06 -12.24
CA ARG A 102 9.18 -7.44 -13.50
C ARG A 102 9.57 -8.92 -13.50
N CYS A 103 10.18 -9.40 -12.41
CA CYS A 103 10.57 -10.80 -12.25
C CYS A 103 9.38 -11.76 -12.33
N ASN A 104 8.25 -11.44 -11.68
CA ASN A 104 7.04 -12.26 -11.74
C ASN A 104 6.44 -12.24 -13.15
N ARG A 105 6.39 -11.07 -13.79
CA ARG A 105 5.87 -10.93 -15.15
C ARG A 105 6.67 -11.74 -16.18
N LEU A 106 8.00 -11.78 -16.05
CA LEU A 106 8.86 -12.60 -16.92
C LEU A 106 8.59 -14.11 -16.77
N LYS A 107 8.05 -14.54 -15.63
CA LYS A 107 7.60 -15.93 -15.39
C LYS A 107 6.16 -16.18 -15.84
N GLY A 108 5.45 -15.17 -16.35
CA GLY A 108 4.02 -15.25 -16.65
C GLY A 108 3.13 -15.23 -15.40
N GLU A 109 3.66 -14.83 -14.25
CA GLU A 109 2.93 -14.80 -12.98
C GLU A 109 2.40 -13.40 -12.67
N THR A 110 1.23 -13.34 -12.04
CA THR A 110 0.66 -12.11 -11.47
C THR A 110 1.03 -11.96 -9.99
N LEU A 111 1.08 -10.71 -9.52
CA LEU A 111 1.15 -10.40 -8.08
C LEU A 111 -0.23 -10.42 -7.41
N LEU A 112 -1.31 -10.38 -8.19
CA LEU A 112 -2.68 -10.44 -7.67
C LEU A 112 -2.95 -11.79 -7.03
N GLY A 113 -3.62 -11.79 -5.88
CA GLY A 113 -3.92 -13.01 -5.14
C GLY A 113 -2.73 -13.63 -4.40
N LYS A 114 -1.62 -12.88 -4.28
CA LYS A 114 -0.46 -13.28 -3.50
C LYS A 114 -0.29 -12.35 -2.31
N THR A 115 0.23 -12.89 -1.22
CA THR A 115 0.69 -12.11 -0.07
C THR A 115 2.11 -11.64 -0.33
N ILE A 116 2.29 -10.32 -0.37
CA ILE A 116 3.60 -9.67 -0.49
C ILE A 116 4.04 -9.18 0.89
N SER A 117 5.17 -9.65 1.37
CA SER A 117 5.80 -9.19 2.61
C SER A 117 6.72 -8.02 2.30
N ALA A 118 6.41 -6.86 2.88
CA ALA A 118 7.22 -5.65 2.86
C ALA A 118 8.01 -5.56 4.18
N ARG A 119 9.34 -5.44 4.11
CA ARG A 119 10.21 -5.43 5.30
C ARG A 119 11.15 -4.23 5.29
N MET A 120 11.31 -3.62 6.47
CA MET A 120 12.27 -2.56 6.71
C MET A 120 13.68 -3.14 6.78
N CYS A 121 14.50 -2.83 5.78
CA CYS A 121 15.88 -3.29 5.66
C CYS A 121 16.84 -2.11 5.83
N LYS A 122 17.77 -2.23 6.77
CA LYS A 122 18.75 -1.18 7.05
C LYS A 122 19.68 -1.01 5.85
N ARG A 123 19.99 0.24 5.53
CA ARG A 123 20.87 0.69 4.45
C ARG A 123 21.87 1.69 5.01
N SER A 124 23.01 1.77 4.32
CA SER A 124 24.00 2.83 4.55
C SER A 124 23.90 3.82 3.40
N SER A 125 23.64 5.09 3.72
CA SER A 125 23.66 6.16 2.73
C SER A 125 25.07 6.31 2.17
N ARG A 126 25.22 6.14 0.86
CA ARG A 126 26.50 6.36 0.18
C ARG A 126 26.92 7.83 0.17
N ALA A 127 25.97 8.75 0.31
CA ALA A 127 26.23 10.18 0.27
C ALA A 127 26.85 10.68 1.59
N ASN A 128 26.29 10.25 2.73
CA ASN A 128 26.59 10.85 4.03
C ASN A 128 27.01 9.83 5.11
N GLY A 129 27.02 8.53 4.80
CA GLY A 129 27.32 7.47 5.77
C GLY A 129 26.22 7.17 6.79
N GLU A 130 25.18 8.01 6.86
CA GLU A 130 24.03 7.80 7.74
C GLU A 130 23.24 6.54 7.39
N SER A 131 22.79 5.82 8.42
CA SER A 131 21.96 4.64 8.22
C SER A 131 20.48 5.02 8.12
N TYR A 132 19.80 4.47 7.13
CA TYR A 132 18.35 4.62 6.94
C TYR A 132 17.73 3.25 6.62
N TYR A 133 16.41 3.15 6.57
CA TYR A 133 15.73 1.93 6.14
C TYR A 133 15.09 2.12 4.77
N ALA A 134 15.21 1.09 3.92
CA ALA A 134 14.43 0.95 2.70
C ALA A 134 13.53 -0.27 2.83
N VAL A 135 12.41 -0.28 2.12
CA VAL A 135 11.47 -1.40 2.11
C VAL A 135 11.85 -2.37 1.02
N GLU A 136 12.04 -3.63 1.39
CA GLU A 136 12.20 -4.75 0.46
C GLU A 136 10.92 -5.58 0.41
N PHE A 137 10.61 -6.10 -0.78
CA PHE A 137 9.39 -6.84 -1.06
C PHE A 137 9.69 -8.26 -1.49
N GLU A 138 8.93 -9.21 -0.96
CA GLU A 138 8.98 -10.62 -1.35
C GLU A 138 7.57 -11.20 -1.47
N VAL A 139 7.35 -12.10 -2.43
CA VAL A 139 6.15 -12.94 -2.46
C VAL A 139 6.34 -14.06 -1.44
N THR A 140 5.38 -14.24 -0.53
CA THR A 140 5.47 -15.27 0.51
C THR A 140 4.57 -16.46 0.24
N THR A 141 3.26 -16.20 0.09
CA THR A 141 2.21 -17.22 0.10
C THR A 141 1.05 -16.81 -0.79
N SER A 142 0.08 -17.71 -0.96
CA SER A 142 -1.22 -17.35 -1.53
C SER A 142 -1.95 -16.37 -0.61
N GLY A 143 -2.66 -15.43 -1.21
CA GLY A 143 -3.44 -14.42 -0.50
C GLY A 143 -4.68 -15.02 0.16
N LYS A 144 -4.92 -14.67 1.43
CA LYS A 144 -6.12 -15.08 2.17
C LYS A 144 -7.37 -14.29 1.73
N PHE A 145 -7.18 -13.11 1.13
CA PHE A 145 -8.26 -12.25 0.64
C PHE A 145 -8.46 -12.33 -0.88
N PHE A 146 -7.85 -13.29 -1.57
CA PHE A 146 -7.91 -13.38 -3.04
C PHE A 146 -9.33 -13.29 -3.61
N ALA A 147 -10.28 -14.05 -3.04
CA ALA A 147 -11.67 -14.05 -3.50
C ALA A 147 -12.35 -12.69 -3.32
N ALA A 148 -12.21 -12.08 -2.15
CA ALA A 148 -12.79 -10.77 -1.85
C ALA A 148 -12.15 -9.65 -2.68
N ILE A 149 -10.84 -9.73 -2.93
CA ILE A 149 -10.14 -8.79 -3.83
C ILE A 149 -10.65 -8.95 -5.28
N ALA A 150 -10.85 -10.19 -5.75
CA ALA A 150 -11.37 -10.43 -7.09
C ALA A 150 -12.81 -9.86 -7.23
N GLU A 151 -13.66 -10.08 -6.22
CA GLU A 151 -15.00 -9.52 -6.16
C GLU A 151 -14.98 -7.99 -6.18
N PHE A 152 -14.21 -7.36 -5.28
CA PHE A 152 -14.04 -5.90 -5.24
C PHE A 152 -13.55 -5.36 -6.58
N ARG A 153 -12.58 -6.03 -7.19
CA ARG A 153 -12.04 -5.63 -8.50
C ARG A 153 -13.07 -5.70 -9.62
N SER A 154 -14.01 -6.63 -9.54
CA SER A 154 -15.08 -6.77 -10.54
C SER A 154 -16.23 -5.77 -10.35
N LYS A 155 -16.56 -5.42 -9.11
CA LYS A 155 -17.76 -4.66 -8.77
C LYS A 155 -17.50 -3.17 -8.55
N ALA A 156 -16.34 -2.82 -8.01
CA ALA A 156 -16.08 -1.49 -7.46
C ALA A 156 -14.81 -0.84 -8.01
N TYR A 157 -13.74 -1.59 -8.22
CA TYR A 157 -12.47 -1.02 -8.69
C TYR A 157 -12.61 -0.39 -10.08
N GLN A 158 -12.17 0.86 -10.20
CA GLN A 158 -11.95 1.52 -11.49
C GLN A 158 -10.48 1.94 -11.59
N PRO A 159 -9.82 1.79 -12.76
CA PRO A 159 -8.38 2.11 -12.90
C PRO A 159 -7.99 3.55 -12.54
N ASP A 160 -8.93 4.50 -12.64
CA ASP A 160 -8.78 5.90 -12.28
C ASP A 160 -8.85 6.19 -10.78
N MET A 161 -9.31 5.25 -9.95
CA MET A 161 -9.28 5.37 -8.48
C MET A 161 -7.86 5.60 -7.94
N LEU A 162 -6.84 5.11 -8.64
CA LEU A 162 -5.44 5.37 -8.31
C LEU A 162 -4.99 6.80 -8.61
N ARG A 163 -5.67 7.51 -9.51
CA ARG A 163 -5.33 8.89 -9.91
C ARG A 163 -5.96 9.93 -8.98
N LEU A 164 -7.11 9.61 -8.37
CA LEU A 164 -7.89 10.55 -7.55
C LEU A 164 -7.30 10.82 -6.16
N VAL A 165 -6.39 9.96 -5.66
CA VAL A 165 -5.77 10.13 -4.33
C VAL A 165 -4.49 10.99 -4.37
N ALA A 166 -4.04 11.37 -5.57
CA ALA A 166 -2.73 12.00 -5.80
C ALA A 166 -2.76 13.54 -5.90
N ASP A 167 -3.93 14.16 -6.01
CA ASP A 167 -4.06 15.60 -6.30
C ASP A 167 -5.18 16.23 -5.43
N PRO A 168 -4.88 16.67 -4.19
CA PRO A 168 -5.86 17.38 -3.35
C PRO A 168 -6.28 18.74 -3.93
N THR A 169 -5.62 19.20 -5.02
CA THR A 169 -5.88 20.48 -5.70
C THR A 169 -6.85 20.38 -6.88
N LYS A 170 -7.42 19.19 -7.14
CA LYS A 170 -8.49 19.02 -8.12
C LYS A 170 -9.74 18.44 -7.46
N GLN A 171 -10.37 19.26 -6.62
CA GLN A 171 -11.81 19.21 -6.37
C GLN A 171 -12.43 20.53 -6.83
#